data_AF-A0A6B1G0J9-F1
#
_entry.id   AF-A0A6B1G0J9-F1
#
_cell.length_a   1.000
_cell.length_b   1.000
_cell.length_c   1.000
_cell.angle_alpha   90.00
_cell.angle_beta   90.00
_cell.angle_gamma   90.00
#
_symmetry.space_group_name_H-M   'P 1'
#
loop_
_entity.id
_entity.type
_entity.pdbx_description
1 polymer ?
#
loop_
_entity_poly.entity_id
_entity_poly.type
_entity_poly.pdbx_seq_one_letter_code
_entity_poly.pdbx_strand_id
1 'polypeptide(L)'
;MAEKIGDALQAELNLVTAKLEETVADLPEGLAQFVRSALGEDRVLAGVVLASAAPARDTTEDKSRRVALAAALELLQIALNIHRLLLKPGQAGSIDSFLLGGTILAGDYCFSRAAVLAAQTNHPRVVTIFAELLQEVSQANLRRVITKDGSDREPHTFDEREALFRSGASAGALLAGLGEREEKLVVGYAECLGRLRVQDVVQSLGAKAEETLDSMPQRQRERWRELVLVL
;
A
#
# COMPACT_ATOMS: atom_id res chain seq x y z
N MET A 1 21.84 -7.62 19.63
CA MET A 1 21.17 -6.31 19.44
C MET A 1 20.39 -6.25 18.14
N ALA A 2 20.83 -6.92 17.06
CA ALA A 2 20.06 -7.08 15.81
C ALA A 2 18.75 -7.89 15.97
N GLU A 3 18.73 -8.87 16.88
CA GLU A 3 17.57 -9.75 17.13
C GLU A 3 16.33 -9.02 17.69
N LYS A 4 16.50 -7.86 18.36
CA LYS A 4 15.40 -7.07 18.95
C LYS A 4 14.72 -6.10 17.97
N ILE A 5 15.31 -5.85 16.79
CA ILE A 5 14.82 -4.82 15.85
C ILE A 5 13.89 -5.47 14.81
N GLY A 6 14.17 -6.71 14.39
CA GLY A 6 13.25 -7.51 13.55
C GLY A 6 11.88 -7.73 14.19
N ASP A 7 11.83 -7.81 15.52
CA ASP A 7 10.58 -7.86 16.29
C ASP A 7 9.73 -6.59 16.12
N ALA A 8 10.33 -5.41 15.89
CA ALA A 8 9.62 -4.14 15.91
C ALA A 8 8.83 -3.87 14.62
N LEU A 9 9.42 -4.12 13.45
CA LEU A 9 8.69 -4.03 12.17
C LEU A 9 7.60 -5.11 12.12
N GLN A 10 7.91 -6.34 12.51
CA GLN A 10 6.93 -7.43 12.54
C GLN A 10 5.78 -7.15 13.51
N ALA A 11 6.07 -6.61 14.70
CA ALA A 11 5.03 -6.21 15.64
C ALA A 11 4.10 -5.13 15.06
N GLU A 12 4.63 -4.21 14.26
CA GLU A 12 3.82 -3.20 13.59
C GLU A 12 3.00 -3.76 12.43
N LEU A 13 3.56 -4.69 11.66
CA LEU A 13 2.79 -5.44 10.66
C LEU A 13 1.62 -6.19 11.30
N ASN A 14 1.84 -6.80 12.47
CA ASN A 14 0.77 -7.46 13.24
C ASN A 14 -0.31 -6.46 13.68
N LEU A 15 0.08 -5.24 14.08
CA LEU A 15 -0.87 -4.17 14.41
C LEU A 15 -1.65 -3.68 13.18
N VAL A 16 -1.01 -3.59 12.01
CA VAL A 16 -1.69 -3.28 10.74
C VAL A 16 -2.74 -4.36 10.46
N THR A 17 -2.35 -5.64 10.51
CA THR A 17 -3.28 -6.76 10.30
C THR A 17 -4.46 -6.72 11.27
N ALA A 18 -4.21 -6.47 12.57
CA ALA A 18 -5.30 -6.33 13.54
C ALA A 18 -6.28 -5.20 13.18
N LYS A 19 -5.77 -4.08 12.67
CA LYS A 19 -6.60 -2.92 12.26
C LYS A 19 -7.40 -3.18 10.98
N LEU A 20 -6.86 -4.00 10.07
CA LEU A 20 -7.58 -4.51 8.91
C LEU A 20 -8.73 -5.43 9.35
N GLU A 21 -8.47 -6.37 10.26
CA GLU A 21 -9.50 -7.27 10.79
C GLU A 21 -10.60 -6.54 11.55
N GLU A 22 -10.26 -5.52 12.36
CA GLU A 22 -11.24 -4.64 13.02
C GLU A 22 -12.17 -3.98 11.99
N THR A 23 -11.62 -3.52 10.87
CA THR A 23 -12.40 -2.91 9.80
C THR A 23 -13.40 -3.88 9.17
N VAL A 24 -13.00 -5.15 9.05
CA VAL A 24 -13.84 -6.21 8.49
C VAL A 24 -14.86 -6.73 9.49
N ALA A 25 -14.54 -6.75 10.79
CA ALA A 25 -15.43 -7.23 11.85
C ALA A 25 -16.73 -6.40 11.99
N ASP A 26 -16.69 -5.13 11.58
CA ASP A 26 -17.86 -4.23 11.59
C ASP A 26 -18.85 -4.51 10.44
N LEU A 27 -18.52 -5.40 9.50
CA LEU A 27 -19.36 -5.73 8.35
C LEU A 27 -20.35 -6.87 8.65
N PRO A 28 -21.52 -6.90 7.98
CA PRO A 28 -22.37 -8.09 7.95
C PRO A 28 -21.60 -9.31 7.45
N GLU A 29 -21.85 -10.50 8.01
CA GLU A 29 -21.04 -11.71 7.80
C GLU A 29 -20.72 -12.02 6.33
N GLY A 30 -21.71 -11.96 5.43
CA GLY A 30 -21.50 -12.22 4.01
C GLY A 30 -20.57 -11.20 3.33
N LEU A 31 -20.67 -9.93 3.72
CA LEU A 31 -19.79 -8.87 3.22
C LEU A 31 -18.41 -8.95 3.85
N ALA A 32 -18.33 -9.31 5.14
CA ALA A 32 -17.09 -9.56 5.84
C ALA A 32 -16.30 -10.70 5.17
N GLN A 33 -16.92 -11.85 4.91
CA GLN A 33 -16.30 -12.97 4.22
C GLN A 33 -15.79 -12.59 2.83
N PHE A 34 -16.57 -11.79 2.08
CA PHE A 34 -16.16 -11.31 0.77
C PHE A 34 -14.92 -10.40 0.85
N VAL A 35 -14.90 -9.43 1.77
CA VAL A 35 -13.72 -8.57 1.98
C VAL A 35 -12.51 -9.39 2.43
N ARG A 36 -12.69 -10.38 3.33
CA ARG A 36 -11.58 -11.27 3.74
C ARG A 36 -10.98 -12.04 2.57
N SER A 37 -11.81 -12.50 1.62
CA SER A 37 -11.30 -13.18 0.43
C SER A 37 -10.44 -12.28 -0.48
N ALA A 38 -10.60 -10.96 -0.36
CA ALA A 38 -9.79 -9.96 -1.07
C ALA A 38 -8.57 -9.48 -0.27
N LEU A 39 -8.44 -9.86 1.01
CA LEU A 39 -7.20 -9.68 1.77
C LEU A 39 -6.15 -10.62 1.17
N GLY A 40 -5.09 -10.07 0.60
CA GLY A 40 -3.90 -10.85 0.28
C GLY A 40 -3.25 -11.40 1.56
N GLU A 41 -2.30 -12.31 1.44
CA GLU A 41 -1.50 -12.79 2.58
C GLU A 41 -0.29 -11.88 2.82
N ASP A 42 0.31 -11.33 1.75
CA ASP A 42 1.49 -10.49 1.85
C ASP A 42 1.13 -9.06 2.25
N ARG A 43 1.88 -8.48 3.20
CA ARG A 43 1.72 -7.11 3.72
C ARG A 43 2.85 -6.20 3.27
N VAL A 44 3.32 -6.39 2.02
CA VAL A 44 4.50 -5.70 1.49
C VAL A 44 4.30 -4.19 1.46
N LEU A 45 3.11 -3.72 1.06
CA LEU A 45 2.79 -2.30 0.99
C LEU A 45 2.81 -1.67 2.39
N ALA A 46 2.21 -2.31 3.38
CA ALA A 46 2.33 -1.91 4.78
C ALA A 46 3.80 -1.88 5.22
N GLY A 47 4.58 -2.90 4.86
CA GLY A 47 6.02 -2.96 5.14
C GLY A 47 6.79 -1.77 4.57
N VAL A 48 6.54 -1.39 3.32
CA VAL A 48 7.14 -0.22 2.66
C VAL A 48 6.82 1.06 3.42
N VAL A 49 5.55 1.26 3.80
CA VAL A 49 5.12 2.42 4.58
C VAL A 49 5.82 2.44 5.94
N LEU A 50 5.78 1.33 6.67
CA LEU A 50 6.34 1.21 8.02
C LEU A 50 7.86 1.35 8.04
N ALA A 51 8.56 0.86 7.01
CA ALA A 51 10.01 1.01 6.88
C ALA A 51 10.42 2.47 6.59
N SER A 52 9.56 3.20 5.86
CA SER A 52 9.77 4.61 5.52
C SER A 52 9.44 5.56 6.67
N ALA A 53 8.45 5.22 7.50
CA ALA A 53 7.78 6.13 8.43
C ALA A 53 8.33 6.17 9.87
N ALA A 54 9.50 5.57 10.14
CA ALA A 54 10.09 5.57 11.47
C ALA A 54 10.96 6.83 11.70
N PRO A 55 10.56 7.77 12.58
CA PRO A 55 11.37 8.95 12.87
C PRO A 55 12.62 8.59 13.69
N ALA A 56 13.60 9.51 13.74
CA ALA A 56 14.83 9.32 14.53
C ALA A 56 14.54 9.16 16.03
N ARG A 57 13.55 9.92 16.54
CA ARG A 57 13.03 9.84 17.91
C ARG A 57 11.60 9.34 17.84
N ASP A 58 11.42 8.07 18.15
CA ASP A 58 10.16 7.36 17.93
C ASP A 58 9.30 7.36 19.20
N THR A 59 8.08 7.90 19.08
CA THR A 59 7.09 7.92 20.16
C THR A 59 5.95 6.94 19.90
N THR A 60 5.14 6.67 20.92
CA THR A 60 3.92 5.89 20.75
C THR A 60 2.95 6.54 19.78
N GLU A 61 2.88 7.88 19.73
CA GLU A 61 2.03 8.60 18.79
C GLU A 61 2.52 8.44 17.34
N ASP A 62 3.83 8.55 17.11
CA ASP A 62 4.43 8.31 15.79
C ASP A 62 4.15 6.88 15.31
N LYS A 63 4.20 5.92 16.24
CA LYS A 63 3.83 4.52 15.96
C LYS A 63 2.38 4.38 15.55
N SER A 64 1.47 4.98 16.30
CA SER A 64 0.04 4.96 15.97
C SER A 64 -0.23 5.60 14.60
N ARG A 65 0.44 6.70 14.27
CA ARG A 65 0.29 7.40 12.97
C ARG A 65 0.80 6.56 11.80
N ARG A 66 1.99 5.96 11.90
CA ARG A 66 2.52 5.11 10.80
C ARG A 66 1.74 3.81 10.60
N VAL A 67 1.24 3.20 11.68
CA VAL A 67 0.36 2.02 11.59
C VAL A 67 -0.96 2.40 10.94
N ALA A 68 -1.54 3.56 11.29
CA ALA A 68 -2.74 4.06 10.63
C ALA A 68 -2.52 4.30 9.13
N LEU A 69 -1.40 4.92 8.74
CA LEU A 69 -1.05 5.13 7.33
C LEU A 69 -0.88 3.81 6.57
N ALA A 70 -0.16 2.85 7.14
CA ALA A 70 0.06 1.55 6.53
C ALA A 70 -1.26 0.80 6.32
N ALA A 71 -2.13 0.78 7.33
CA ALA A 71 -3.47 0.20 7.22
C ALA A 71 -4.35 0.94 6.20
N ALA A 72 -4.23 2.27 6.09
CA ALA A 72 -4.96 3.06 5.10
C ALA A 72 -4.59 2.64 3.67
N LEU A 73 -3.31 2.46 3.38
CA LEU A 73 -2.83 2.10 2.04
C LEU A 73 -3.16 0.64 1.68
N GLU A 74 -3.10 -0.28 2.66
CA GLU A 74 -3.58 -1.66 2.46
C GLU A 74 -5.09 -1.69 2.18
N LEU A 75 -5.92 -0.95 2.93
CA LEU A 75 -7.37 -0.88 2.67
C LEU A 75 -7.69 -0.23 1.32
N LEU A 76 -6.92 0.77 0.90
CA LEU A 76 -7.04 1.32 -0.45
C LEU A 76 -6.76 0.25 -1.51
N GLN A 77 -5.67 -0.51 -1.35
CA GLN A 77 -5.35 -1.61 -2.26
C GLN A 77 -6.44 -2.70 -2.29
N ILE A 78 -7.01 -3.03 -1.13
CA ILE A 78 -8.13 -3.99 -1.01
C ILE A 78 -9.38 -3.44 -1.72
N ALA A 79 -9.76 -2.17 -1.49
CA ALA A 79 -10.89 -1.53 -2.14
C ALA A 79 -10.75 -1.56 -3.67
N LEU A 80 -9.56 -1.21 -4.18
CA LEU A 80 -9.24 -1.28 -5.60
C LEU A 80 -9.33 -2.71 -6.15
N ASN A 81 -8.85 -3.72 -5.42
CA ASN A 81 -8.95 -5.12 -5.83
C ASN A 81 -10.41 -5.58 -5.93
N ILE A 82 -11.23 -5.22 -4.95
CA ILE A 82 -12.68 -5.50 -4.95
C ILE A 82 -13.35 -4.86 -6.17
N HIS A 83 -13.13 -3.57 -6.42
CA HIS A 83 -13.72 -2.89 -7.58
C HIS A 83 -13.25 -3.47 -8.91
N ARG A 84 -12.00 -3.96 -9.01
CA ARG A 84 -11.50 -4.63 -10.23
C ARG A 84 -12.20 -5.95 -10.55
N LEU A 85 -12.89 -6.57 -9.60
CA LEU A 85 -13.73 -7.75 -9.89
C LEU A 85 -14.84 -7.42 -10.88
N LEU A 86 -15.28 -6.16 -10.93
CA LEU A 86 -16.26 -5.65 -11.89
C LEU A 86 -15.71 -5.55 -13.32
N LEU A 87 -14.38 -5.55 -13.50
CA LEU A 87 -13.72 -5.27 -14.77
C LEU A 87 -13.29 -6.52 -15.55
N LYS A 88 -13.62 -7.73 -15.05
CA LYS A 88 -13.28 -9.01 -15.69
C LYS A 88 -14.45 -9.50 -16.59
N PRO A 89 -14.35 -9.40 -17.93
CA PRO A 89 -15.39 -9.89 -18.83
C PRO A 89 -15.24 -11.41 -18.96
N GLY A 90 -16.24 -12.18 -18.53
CA GLY A 90 -16.20 -13.65 -18.63
C GLY A 90 -17.17 -14.43 -17.74
N GLN A 91 -17.75 -13.81 -16.70
CA GLN A 91 -18.91 -14.35 -15.98
C GLN A 91 -20.21 -13.65 -16.40
N ALA A 92 -20.27 -13.18 -17.64
CA ALA A 92 -21.46 -12.57 -18.26
C ALA A 92 -22.52 -13.62 -18.65
N GLY A 93 -22.75 -14.59 -17.77
CA GLY A 93 -24.07 -15.19 -17.61
C GLY A 93 -24.62 -14.61 -16.32
N SER A 94 -25.52 -13.62 -16.40
CA SER A 94 -26.23 -13.05 -15.25
C SER A 94 -25.33 -12.80 -14.03
N ILE A 95 -24.47 -11.79 -14.06
CA ILE A 95 -23.94 -11.26 -12.79
C ILE A 95 -25.17 -10.82 -12.01
N ASP A 96 -25.48 -11.54 -10.93
CA ASP A 96 -26.58 -11.21 -10.04
C ASP A 96 -26.43 -9.74 -9.64
N SER A 97 -27.45 -8.92 -9.93
CA SER A 97 -27.47 -7.51 -9.57
C SER A 97 -27.13 -7.27 -8.10
N PHE A 98 -27.43 -8.26 -7.24
CA PHE A 98 -27.05 -8.29 -5.83
C PHE A 98 -25.53 -8.40 -5.62
N LEU A 99 -24.84 -9.24 -6.38
CA LEU A 99 -23.37 -9.37 -6.33
C LEU A 99 -22.68 -8.11 -6.89
N LEU A 100 -23.27 -7.47 -7.91
CA LEU A 100 -22.76 -6.23 -8.47
C LEU A 100 -22.84 -5.09 -7.45
N GLY A 101 -24.03 -4.86 -6.88
CA GLY A 101 -24.24 -3.83 -5.86
C GLY A 101 -23.42 -4.08 -4.60
N GLY A 102 -23.34 -5.34 -4.15
CA GLY A 102 -22.50 -5.74 -3.01
C GLY A 102 -21.01 -5.45 -3.23
N THR A 103 -20.49 -5.70 -4.44
CA THR A 103 -19.08 -5.43 -4.77
C THR A 103 -18.75 -3.93 -4.73
N ILE A 104 -19.63 -3.08 -5.28
CA ILE A 104 -19.44 -1.62 -5.26
C ILE A 104 -19.41 -1.13 -3.82
N LEU A 105 -20.43 -1.48 -3.04
CA LEU A 105 -20.57 -1.04 -1.64
C LEU A 105 -19.47 -1.59 -0.74
N ALA A 106 -18.98 -2.81 -0.99
CA ALA A 106 -17.82 -3.37 -0.30
C ALA A 106 -16.57 -2.52 -0.50
N GLY A 107 -16.29 -2.14 -1.77
CA GLY A 107 -15.15 -1.30 -2.09
C GLY A 107 -15.29 0.11 -1.50
N ASP A 108 -16.48 0.71 -1.57
CA ASP A 108 -16.76 2.04 -1.01
C ASP A 108 -16.62 2.04 0.52
N TYR A 109 -17.05 0.98 1.18
CA TYR A 109 -16.85 0.79 2.61
C TYR A 109 -15.35 0.74 2.96
N CYS A 110 -14.57 -0.14 2.31
CA CYS A 110 -13.13 -0.26 2.53
C CYS A 110 -12.41 1.07 2.26
N PHE A 111 -12.79 1.77 1.20
CA PHE A 111 -12.29 3.10 0.87
C PHE A 111 -12.57 4.10 2.00
N SER A 112 -13.81 4.17 2.49
CA SER A 112 -14.19 5.13 3.51
C SER A 112 -13.36 4.93 4.79
N ARG A 113 -13.10 3.65 5.13
CA ARG A 113 -12.25 3.26 6.26
C ARG A 113 -10.79 3.62 6.02
N ALA A 114 -10.27 3.41 4.80
CA ALA A 114 -8.94 3.87 4.41
C ALA A 114 -8.78 5.38 4.58
N ALA A 115 -9.78 6.18 4.15
CA ALA A 115 -9.75 7.63 4.29
C ALA A 115 -9.74 8.09 5.76
N VAL A 116 -10.54 7.44 6.63
CA VAL A 116 -10.50 7.70 8.08
C VAL A 116 -9.12 7.41 8.66
N LEU A 117 -8.49 6.30 8.27
CA LEU A 117 -7.15 5.93 8.73
C LEU A 117 -6.07 6.90 8.23
N ALA A 118 -6.16 7.37 6.98
CA ALA A 118 -5.28 8.41 6.46
C ALA A 118 -5.43 9.72 7.23
N ALA A 119 -6.67 10.11 7.58
CA ALA A 119 -6.93 11.29 8.40
C ALA A 119 -6.40 11.15 9.85
N GLN A 120 -6.41 9.95 10.42
CA GLN A 120 -5.84 9.66 11.75
C GLN A 120 -4.32 9.88 11.85
N THR A 121 -3.63 10.02 10.72
CA THR A 121 -2.21 10.46 10.71
C THR A 121 -2.04 11.89 11.22
N ASN A 122 -3.14 12.67 11.25
CA ASN A 122 -3.17 14.08 11.62
C ASN A 122 -2.18 14.94 10.80
N HIS A 123 -1.98 14.57 9.54
CA HIS A 123 -1.06 15.25 8.64
C HIS A 123 -1.74 15.55 7.30
N PRO A 124 -2.22 16.79 7.05
CA PRO A 124 -3.01 17.11 5.85
C PRO A 124 -2.34 16.72 4.53
N ARG A 125 -1.02 16.92 4.39
CA ARG A 125 -0.29 16.51 3.19
C ARG A 125 -0.27 14.98 2.97
N VAL A 126 -0.36 14.16 4.03
CA VAL A 126 -0.49 12.70 3.88
C VAL A 126 -1.85 12.34 3.30
N VAL A 127 -2.91 13.03 3.72
CA VAL A 127 -4.26 12.88 3.14
C VAL A 127 -4.26 13.30 1.66
N THR A 128 -3.55 14.37 1.31
CA THR A 128 -3.35 14.78 -0.10
C THR A 128 -2.67 13.69 -0.92
N ILE A 129 -1.54 13.15 -0.46
CA ILE A 129 -0.82 12.05 -1.15
C ILE A 129 -1.75 10.83 -1.33
N PHE A 130 -2.51 10.46 -0.30
CA PHE A 130 -3.50 9.38 -0.38
C PHE A 130 -4.55 9.62 -1.47
N ALA A 131 -5.13 10.83 -1.51
CA ALA A 131 -6.17 11.18 -2.47
C ALA A 131 -5.63 11.25 -3.91
N GLU A 132 -4.42 11.78 -4.10
CA GLU A 132 -3.75 11.86 -5.40
C GLU A 132 -3.42 10.46 -5.94
N LEU A 133 -2.87 9.57 -5.11
CA LEU A 133 -2.62 8.16 -5.46
C LEU A 133 -3.90 7.46 -5.91
N LEU A 134 -4.97 7.61 -5.12
CA LEU A 134 -6.28 7.06 -5.46
C LEU A 134 -6.76 7.58 -6.83
N GLN A 135 -6.65 8.88 -7.06
CA GLN A 135 -7.07 9.49 -8.32
C GLN A 135 -6.26 8.92 -9.48
N GLU A 136 -4.93 8.85 -9.33
CA GLU A 136 -4.01 8.31 -10.34
C GLU A 136 -4.35 6.86 -10.71
N VAL A 137 -4.54 6.00 -9.71
CA VAL A 137 -4.86 4.58 -9.92
C VAL A 137 -6.27 4.40 -10.49
N SER A 138 -7.25 5.18 -10.01
CA SER A 138 -8.62 5.15 -10.55
C SER A 138 -8.65 5.56 -12.02
N GLN A 139 -7.96 6.64 -12.37
CA GLN A 139 -7.83 7.10 -13.76
C GLN A 139 -7.18 6.04 -14.65
N ALA A 140 -6.11 5.37 -14.17
CA ALA A 140 -5.47 4.31 -14.91
C ALA A 140 -6.40 3.10 -15.14
N ASN A 141 -7.17 2.70 -14.13
CA ASN A 141 -8.17 1.64 -14.29
C ASN A 141 -9.28 2.02 -15.26
N LEU A 142 -9.81 3.25 -15.19
CA LEU A 142 -10.81 3.75 -16.14
C LEU A 142 -10.28 3.75 -17.57
N ARG A 143 -9.04 4.23 -17.80
CA ARG A 143 -8.40 4.17 -19.11
C ARG A 143 -8.35 2.74 -19.64
N ARG A 144 -7.92 1.76 -18.82
CA ARG A 144 -7.86 0.32 -19.21
C ARG A 144 -9.22 -0.26 -19.60
N VAL A 145 -10.31 0.21 -18.98
CA VAL A 145 -11.68 -0.21 -19.33
C VAL A 145 -12.10 0.37 -20.67
N ILE A 146 -11.84 1.65 -20.90
CA ILE A 146 -12.25 2.35 -22.13
C ILE A 146 -11.41 1.90 -23.35
N THR A 147 -10.10 1.72 -23.21
CA THR A 147 -9.20 1.39 -24.33
C THR A 147 -9.26 -0.08 -24.76
N LYS A 148 -9.91 -0.95 -23.99
CA LYS A 148 -10.14 -2.35 -24.35
C LYS A 148 -11.00 -2.53 -25.61
N ASP A 149 -11.75 -1.49 -26.01
CA ASP A 149 -12.61 -1.50 -27.21
C ASP A 149 -11.89 -1.07 -28.52
N GLY A 150 -10.56 -0.93 -28.48
CA GLY A 150 -9.72 -0.92 -29.68
C GLY A 150 -9.47 0.44 -30.32
N SER A 151 -8.26 1.00 -30.11
CA SER A 151 -7.51 1.67 -31.18
C SER A 151 -6.10 2.09 -30.78
N ASP A 152 -5.80 2.37 -29.50
CA ASP A 152 -4.50 2.99 -29.16
C ASP A 152 -3.76 2.25 -28.06
N ARG A 153 -2.65 1.62 -28.44
CA ARG A 153 -1.61 1.18 -27.51
C ARG A 153 -0.85 2.41 -27.04
N GLU A 154 -1.31 3.06 -25.97
CA GLU A 154 -0.49 4.05 -25.29
C GLU A 154 0.83 3.39 -24.83
N PRO A 155 2.00 4.00 -25.12
CA PRO A 155 3.31 3.39 -24.87
C PRO A 155 3.73 3.38 -23.38
N HIS A 156 2.91 3.91 -22.47
CA HIS A 156 3.19 3.95 -21.03
C HIS A 156 2.18 3.11 -20.25
N THR A 157 2.56 1.86 -19.96
CA THR A 157 1.80 1.00 -19.05
C THR A 157 1.96 1.53 -17.63
N PHE A 158 0.92 2.18 -17.10
CA PHE A 158 0.89 2.58 -15.69
C PHE A 158 1.07 1.36 -14.77
N ASP A 159 2.09 1.39 -13.92
CA ASP A 159 2.34 0.37 -12.89
C ASP A 159 1.74 0.80 -11.55
N GLU A 160 0.67 0.12 -11.16
CA GLU A 160 -0.08 0.40 -9.94
C GLU A 160 0.74 0.12 -8.67
N ARG A 161 1.58 -0.93 -8.70
CA ARG A 161 2.38 -1.32 -7.54
C ARG A 161 3.50 -0.33 -7.31
N GLU A 162 4.15 0.12 -8.39
CA GLU A 162 5.10 1.23 -8.32
C GLU A 162 4.45 2.49 -7.72
N ALA A 163 3.27 2.90 -8.20
CA ALA A 163 2.58 4.09 -7.71
C ALA A 163 2.20 3.99 -6.22
N LEU A 164 1.71 2.82 -5.79
CA LEU A 164 1.40 2.54 -4.40
C LEU A 164 2.64 2.61 -3.50
N PHE A 165 3.74 1.99 -3.94
CA PHE A 165 4.98 1.94 -3.14
C PHE A 165 5.62 3.33 -3.06
N ARG A 166 5.68 4.06 -4.17
CA ARG A 166 6.12 5.46 -4.23
C ARG A 166 5.35 6.34 -3.26
N SER A 167 4.02 6.29 -3.33
CA SER A 167 3.15 7.16 -2.53
C SER A 167 3.17 6.77 -1.06
N GLY A 168 3.18 5.46 -0.75
CA GLY A 168 3.34 4.95 0.60
C GLY A 168 4.67 5.36 1.24
N ALA A 169 5.76 5.27 0.49
CA ALA A 169 7.08 5.69 0.94
C ALA A 169 7.18 7.21 1.13
N SER A 170 6.63 8.02 0.22
CA SER A 170 6.63 9.49 0.36
C SER A 170 5.79 9.95 1.56
N ALA A 171 4.58 9.42 1.72
CA ALA A 171 3.76 9.70 2.90
C ALA A 171 4.44 9.23 4.21
N GLY A 172 5.13 8.09 4.17
CA GLY A 172 5.90 7.59 5.31
C GLY A 172 7.09 8.50 5.64
N ALA A 173 7.92 8.86 4.66
CA ALA A 173 9.05 9.77 4.82
C ALA A 173 8.61 11.13 5.41
N LEU A 174 7.46 11.63 4.98
CA LEU A 174 6.84 12.83 5.50
C LEU A 174 6.46 12.69 6.99
N LEU A 175 5.87 11.58 7.41
CA LEU A 175 5.58 11.31 8.83
C LEU A 175 6.85 11.15 9.67
N ALA A 176 7.92 10.58 9.10
CA ALA A 176 9.21 10.45 9.75
C ALA A 176 9.97 11.80 9.87
N GLY A 177 9.50 12.85 9.19
CA GLY A 177 10.15 14.17 9.18
C GLY A 177 11.48 14.17 8.41
N LEU A 178 11.61 13.32 7.38
CA LEU A 178 12.84 13.22 6.58
C LEU A 178 13.05 14.49 5.74
N GLY A 179 14.32 14.86 5.54
CA GLY A 179 14.68 15.94 4.63
C GLY A 179 14.55 15.52 3.15
N GLU A 180 14.50 16.50 2.23
CA GLU A 180 14.27 16.23 0.80
C GLU A 180 15.21 15.20 0.19
N ARG A 181 16.49 15.19 0.59
CA ARG A 181 17.48 14.22 0.11
C ARG A 181 17.16 12.81 0.58
N GLU A 182 16.78 12.66 1.84
CA GLU A 182 16.49 11.36 2.46
C GLU A 182 15.16 10.81 1.93
N GLU A 183 14.15 11.66 1.77
CA GLU A 183 12.89 11.32 1.11
C GLU A 183 13.13 10.76 -0.30
N LYS A 184 13.93 11.45 -1.12
CA LYS A 184 14.25 10.98 -2.48
C LYS A 184 14.91 9.59 -2.50
N LEU A 185 15.77 9.28 -1.54
CA LEU A 185 16.41 7.96 -1.44
C LEU A 185 15.37 6.88 -1.10
N VAL A 186 14.54 7.13 -0.09
CA VAL A 186 13.52 6.18 0.39
C VAL A 186 12.45 5.94 -0.69
N VAL A 187 11.96 7.01 -1.32
CA VAL A 187 10.95 6.93 -2.39
C VAL A 187 11.51 6.23 -3.63
N GLY A 188 12.72 6.59 -4.08
CA GLY A 188 13.33 5.96 -5.25
C GLY A 188 13.62 4.47 -5.05
N TYR A 189 13.96 4.06 -3.82
CA TYR A 189 14.11 2.64 -3.48
C TYR A 189 12.76 1.91 -3.50
N ALA A 190 11.70 2.51 -2.95
CA ALA A 190 10.35 1.96 -2.96
C ALA A 190 9.80 1.79 -4.38
N GLU A 191 10.02 2.77 -5.27
CA GLU A 191 9.71 2.66 -6.70
C GLU A 191 10.44 1.49 -7.35
N CYS A 192 11.74 1.35 -7.09
CA CYS A 192 12.53 0.25 -7.61
C CYS A 192 11.96 -1.10 -7.17
N LEU A 193 11.65 -1.27 -5.88
CA LEU A 193 11.02 -2.47 -5.36
C LEU A 193 9.63 -2.72 -5.97
N GLY A 194 8.85 -1.67 -6.19
CA GLY A 194 7.51 -1.75 -6.79
C GLY A 194 7.52 -2.33 -8.20
N ARG A 195 8.55 -2.02 -8.99
CA ARG A 195 8.77 -2.53 -10.36
C ARG A 195 9.26 -3.97 -10.42
N LEU A 196 9.94 -4.47 -9.38
CA LEU A 196 10.45 -5.84 -9.35
C LEU A 196 9.29 -6.83 -9.20
N ARG A 197 9.20 -7.87 -10.03
CA ARG A 197 8.23 -8.94 -9.81
C ARG A 197 8.64 -9.76 -8.59
N VAL A 198 7.67 -10.35 -7.87
CA VAL A 198 7.93 -11.19 -6.68
C VAL A 198 8.94 -12.31 -6.98
N GLN A 199 8.94 -12.85 -8.20
CA GLN A 199 9.88 -13.89 -8.66
C GLN A 199 11.33 -13.39 -8.84
N ASP A 200 11.55 -12.07 -8.92
CA ASP A 200 12.84 -11.44 -9.19
C ASP A 200 13.48 -10.82 -7.92
N VAL A 201 12.75 -10.72 -6.81
CA VAL A 201 13.21 -10.11 -5.55
C VAL A 201 14.41 -10.88 -4.96
N VAL A 202 14.42 -12.21 -5.10
CA VAL A 202 15.47 -13.09 -4.57
C VAL A 202 16.79 -12.99 -5.37
N GLN A 203 16.80 -12.36 -6.56
CA GLN A 203 17.99 -12.35 -7.43
C GLN A 203 18.56 -10.98 -7.82
N SER A 204 17.90 -9.83 -7.62
CA SER A 204 18.54 -8.53 -7.95
C SER A 204 17.77 -7.30 -7.45
N LEU A 205 18.01 -6.87 -6.22
CA LEU A 205 18.17 -5.45 -5.95
C LEU A 205 19.64 -5.15 -6.32
N GLY A 206 19.94 -4.95 -7.60
CA GLY A 206 21.34 -4.82 -8.07
C GLY A 206 22.14 -3.75 -7.31
N ALA A 207 23.47 -3.71 -7.48
CA ALA A 207 24.40 -2.89 -6.68
C ALA A 207 23.95 -1.44 -6.38
N LYS A 208 23.24 -0.79 -7.32
CA LYS A 208 22.68 0.56 -7.14
C LYS A 208 21.59 0.65 -6.06
N ALA A 209 20.78 -0.39 -5.89
CA ALA A 209 19.77 -0.47 -4.85
C ALA A 209 20.42 -0.67 -3.47
N GLU A 210 21.46 -1.50 -3.37
CA GLU A 210 22.27 -1.64 -2.14
C GLU A 210 22.95 -0.32 -1.77
N GLU A 211 23.56 0.38 -2.74
CA GLU A 211 24.16 1.70 -2.52
C GLU A 211 23.14 2.75 -2.04
N THR A 212 21.93 2.70 -2.61
CA THR A 212 20.82 3.59 -2.21
C THR A 212 20.41 3.31 -0.77
N LEU A 213 20.25 2.03 -0.41
CA LEU A 213 19.90 1.58 0.93
C LEU A 213 20.98 1.99 1.96
N ASP A 214 22.25 1.83 1.60
CA ASP A 214 23.41 2.24 2.42
C ASP A 214 23.54 3.76 2.58
N SER A 215 22.88 4.54 1.72
CA SER A 215 22.83 5.99 1.80
C SER A 215 21.64 6.52 2.62
N MET A 216 20.68 5.67 2.98
CA MET A 216 19.51 6.06 3.80
C MET A 216 19.89 6.32 5.26
N PRO A 217 19.09 7.11 6.00
CA PRO A 217 19.24 7.22 7.45
C PRO A 217 19.17 5.84 8.12
N GLN A 218 19.88 5.68 9.24
CA GLN A 218 20.07 4.38 9.89
C GLN A 218 18.75 3.64 10.16
N ARG A 219 17.73 4.35 10.68
CA ARG A 219 16.42 3.78 11.00
C ARG A 219 15.71 3.19 9.78
N GLN A 220 15.65 3.95 8.69
CA GLN A 220 15.06 3.51 7.43
C GLN A 220 15.85 2.33 6.89
N ARG A 221 17.17 2.42 6.84
CA ARG A 221 18.05 1.36 6.32
C ARG A 221 17.83 0.02 7.02
N GLU A 222 17.80 0.03 8.35
CA GLU A 222 17.58 -1.17 9.16
C GLU A 222 16.22 -1.81 8.84
N ARG A 223 15.15 -1.01 8.82
CA ARG A 223 13.79 -1.51 8.57
C ARG A 223 13.57 -1.97 7.13
N TRP A 224 14.18 -1.30 6.15
CA TRP A 224 14.14 -1.73 4.75
C TRP A 224 14.90 -3.04 4.53
N ARG A 225 16.03 -3.25 5.21
CA ARG A 225 16.73 -4.55 5.19
C ARG A 225 15.87 -5.67 5.78
N GLU A 226 15.20 -5.39 6.90
CA GLU A 226 14.26 -6.36 7.51
C GLU A 226 13.11 -6.69 6.57
N LEU A 227 12.51 -5.68 5.94
CA LEU A 227 11.44 -5.89 4.96
C LEU A 227 11.90 -6.82 3.84
N VAL A 228 13.06 -6.56 3.22
CA VAL A 228 13.55 -7.37 2.09
C VAL A 228 13.84 -8.82 2.49
N LEU A 229 14.22 -9.09 3.75
CA LEU A 229 14.46 -10.46 4.22
C LEU A 229 13.18 -11.30 4.35
N VAL A 230 12.01 -10.67 4.39
CA VAL A 230 10.71 -11.35 4.52
C VAL A 230 9.89 -11.34 3.22
N LEU A 231 10.44 -10.80 2.12
CA LEU A 231 9.87 -10.84 0.76
C LEU A 231 10.39 -12.05 -0.02
#